data_AF-A0A0G0M798-F1
#
_entry.id   AF-A0A0G0M798-F1
#
_cell.length_a   1.000
_cell.length_b   1.000
_cell.length_c   1.000
_cell.angle_alpha   90.00
_cell.angle_beta   90.00
_cell.angle_gamma   90.00
#
_symmetry.space_group_name_H-M   'P 1'
#
loop_
_entity.id
_entity.type
_entity.pdbx_description
1 polymer ?
#
loop_
_entity_poly.entity_id
_entity_poly.type
_entity_poly.pdbx_seq_one_letter_code
_entity_poly.pdbx_strand_id
1 'polypeptide(L)'
;MSTKMSQQIFTKQCKNCGSKFQTNSARKIYCKKDCRLLSFNEKRKKARMDQPNNFNKKCPKCLKEFITNSPQQILCNPRCNKEISIKRFCLNCGQDISKMHLLSKYCSKKCKDQYLYSLIKDDIHIELYQKICKNCQKKFNPNSSFQIYCNKKCSNQYRFKTNQGICEICSNNKFVCLNQRYYITICETCRQWVDYGMGPEEIIKIRKHNRKPQNIIFENIYKFAISEISKIYLLSNKIFSSWKFSKHLRYDYYLPNYNILVEINEPCHYNFEDYNIVMMRKGNIKNFLKYQSDFNKKIQMAKENNIPLHIIDIRYKLSKKDLTNIIYQSMINFLKDVDH
;
A
#
# COMPACT_ATOMS: atom_id res chain seq x y z
N MET A 1 9.01 18.75 36.53
CA MET A 1 10.37 18.21 36.27
C MET A 1 10.29 16.69 36.26
N SER A 2 10.46 16.04 35.11
CA SER A 2 10.39 14.57 35.02
C SER A 2 11.76 13.98 35.39
N THR A 3 11.85 13.34 36.55
CA THR A 3 13.03 12.57 36.97
C THR A 3 13.23 11.41 36.01
N LYS A 4 14.23 11.51 35.12
CA LYS A 4 14.65 10.38 34.28
C LYS A 4 15.25 9.32 35.20
N MET A 5 14.52 8.23 35.44
CA MET A 5 15.08 7.05 36.09
C MET A 5 16.30 6.59 35.28
N SER A 6 17.45 6.50 35.96
CA SER A 6 18.69 6.00 35.37
C SER A 6 18.46 4.58 34.85
N GLN A 7 18.68 4.37 33.56
CA GLN A 7 18.53 3.04 32.97
C GLN A 7 19.70 2.18 33.42
N GLN A 8 19.41 1.08 34.13
CA GLN A 8 20.40 0.11 34.55
C GLN A 8 21.08 -0.52 33.32
N ILE A 9 22.40 -0.45 33.25
CA ILE A 9 23.22 -1.06 32.20
C ILE A 9 23.71 -2.44 32.69
N PHE A 10 23.40 -3.49 31.94
CA PHE A 10 23.86 -4.85 32.21
C PHE A 10 25.06 -5.20 31.33
N THR A 11 26.13 -5.70 31.93
CA THR A 11 27.27 -6.31 31.21
C THR A 11 27.05 -7.82 31.11
N LYS A 12 27.10 -8.38 29.89
CA LYS A 12 26.80 -9.79 29.60
C LYS A 12 27.79 -10.40 28.63
N GLN A 13 27.86 -11.73 28.59
CA GLN A 13 28.62 -12.48 27.60
C GLN A 13 27.70 -13.05 26.50
N CYS A 14 28.07 -12.86 25.23
CA CYS A 14 27.27 -13.35 24.11
C CYS A 14 27.30 -14.88 24.05
N LYS A 15 26.13 -15.55 24.11
CA LYS A 15 26.04 -17.01 24.03
C LYS A 15 26.53 -17.63 22.71
N ASN A 16 26.73 -16.83 21.65
CA ASN A 16 27.17 -17.31 20.34
C ASN A 16 28.67 -17.11 20.10
N CYS A 17 29.20 -15.90 20.33
CA CYS A 17 30.60 -15.57 20.02
C CYS A 17 31.49 -15.40 21.25
N GLY A 18 30.94 -15.53 22.47
CA GLY A 18 31.70 -15.38 23.71
C GLY A 18 32.12 -13.95 24.08
N SER A 19 31.93 -12.95 23.22
CA SER A 19 32.33 -11.56 23.50
C SER A 19 31.46 -10.92 24.58
N LYS A 20 32.08 -10.10 25.46
CA LYS A 20 31.37 -9.25 26.43
C LYS A 20 30.66 -8.09 25.72
N PHE A 21 29.45 -7.73 26.14
CA PHE A 21 28.69 -6.60 25.61
C PHE A 21 27.77 -5.98 26.67
N GLN A 22 27.49 -4.68 26.54
CA GLN A 22 26.58 -3.94 27.42
C GLN A 22 25.18 -3.80 26.81
N THR A 23 24.15 -3.81 27.65
CA THR A 23 22.76 -3.64 27.22
C THR A 23 21.86 -3.16 28.36
N ASN A 24 20.83 -2.37 28.04
CA ASN A 24 19.81 -1.96 29.02
C ASN A 24 18.70 -3.02 29.17
N SER A 25 18.80 -4.15 28.46
CA SER A 25 17.79 -5.21 28.48
C SER A 25 18.27 -6.46 29.22
N ALA A 26 17.61 -6.75 30.34
CA ALA A 26 17.80 -8.00 31.08
C ALA A 26 17.52 -9.27 30.24
N ARG A 27 16.76 -9.17 29.14
CA ARG A 27 16.44 -10.30 28.24
C ARG A 27 17.36 -10.45 27.03
N LYS A 28 18.22 -9.47 26.73
CA LYS A 28 19.14 -9.57 25.57
C LYS A 28 20.27 -10.56 25.90
N ILE A 29 20.44 -11.56 25.02
CA ILE A 29 21.38 -12.68 25.18
C ILE A 29 22.57 -12.59 24.22
N TYR A 30 22.39 -11.93 23.07
CA TYR A 30 23.38 -11.89 21.99
C TYR A 30 23.85 -10.44 21.77
N CYS A 31 25.15 -10.26 21.49
CA CYS A 31 25.74 -8.95 21.27
C CYS A 31 25.19 -8.25 20.01
N LYS A 32 25.05 -9.02 18.91
CA LYS A 32 24.62 -8.54 17.59
C LYS A 32 23.49 -9.41 17.03
N LYS A 33 22.79 -8.89 16.01
CA LYS A 33 21.70 -9.59 15.32
C LYS A 33 22.18 -10.89 14.68
N ASP A 34 23.40 -10.92 14.14
CA ASP A 34 23.95 -12.09 13.44
C ASP A 34 24.21 -13.25 14.40
N CYS A 35 24.75 -12.98 15.59
CA CYS A 35 24.91 -13.97 16.66
C CYS A 35 23.58 -14.61 17.09
N ARG A 36 22.50 -13.82 17.14
CA ARG A 36 21.15 -14.35 17.42
C ARG A 36 20.67 -15.26 16.30
N LEU A 37 20.91 -14.88 15.04
CA LEU A 37 20.48 -15.65 13.88
C LEU A 37 21.25 -16.97 13.75
N LEU A 38 22.56 -16.96 14.00
CA LEU A 38 23.40 -18.17 14.02
C LEU A 38 22.89 -19.17 15.07
N SER A 39 22.75 -18.74 16.33
CA SER A 39 22.23 -19.59 17.40
C SER A 39 20.81 -20.11 17.11
N PHE A 40 19.94 -19.32 16.49
CA PHE A 40 18.61 -19.77 16.06
C PHE A 40 18.69 -20.84 14.95
N ASN A 41 19.57 -20.65 13.97
CA ASN A 41 19.77 -21.62 12.88
C ASN A 41 20.38 -22.93 13.39
N GLU A 42 21.31 -22.88 14.34
CA GLU A 42 21.86 -24.07 14.99
C GLU A 42 20.80 -24.85 15.76
N LYS A 43 19.95 -24.16 16.54
CA LYS A 43 18.80 -24.79 17.21
C LYS A 43 17.86 -25.46 16.22
N ARG A 44 17.55 -24.80 15.09
CA ARG A 44 16.74 -25.41 14.01
C ARG A 44 17.45 -26.60 13.36
N LYS A 45 18.78 -26.55 13.19
CA LYS A 45 19.57 -27.65 12.64
C LYS A 45 19.53 -28.85 13.59
N LYS A 46 19.73 -28.65 14.89
CA LYS A 46 19.62 -29.71 15.92
C LYS A 46 18.20 -30.30 15.95
N ALA A 47 17.17 -29.46 16.04
CA ALA A 47 15.78 -29.93 16.01
C ALA A 47 15.43 -30.75 14.75
N ARG A 48 16.03 -30.44 13.59
CA ARG A 48 15.87 -31.24 12.36
C ARG A 48 16.63 -32.57 12.41
N MET A 49 17.73 -32.66 13.15
CA MET A 49 18.50 -33.90 13.33
C MET A 49 17.85 -34.79 14.39
N ASP A 50 17.29 -34.20 15.45
CA ASP A 50 16.66 -34.94 16.55
C ASP A 50 15.28 -35.53 16.17
N GLN A 51 14.64 -34.98 15.13
CA GLN A 51 13.39 -35.51 14.56
C GLN A 51 13.57 -35.75 13.06
N PRO A 52 14.22 -36.85 12.65
CA PRO A 52 14.19 -37.27 11.25
C PRO A 52 12.75 -37.66 10.93
N ASN A 53 11.99 -36.70 10.38
CA ASN A 53 10.67 -36.94 9.86
C ASN A 53 10.82 -37.78 8.59
N ASN A 54 10.99 -39.08 8.77
CA ASN A 54 11.02 -40.06 7.70
C ASN A 54 9.59 -40.25 7.20
N PHE A 55 9.31 -39.72 6.02
CA PHE A 55 8.05 -39.97 5.33
C PHE A 55 8.23 -41.16 4.39
N ASN A 56 7.55 -42.27 4.69
CA ASN A 56 7.43 -43.39 3.76
C ASN A 56 6.45 -43.00 2.65
N LYS A 57 6.93 -42.99 1.41
CA LYS A 57 6.14 -42.60 0.24
C LYS A 57 6.32 -43.60 -0.89
N LYS A 58 5.32 -43.72 -1.75
CA LYS A 58 5.40 -44.47 -3.00
C LYS A 58 5.63 -43.51 -4.16
N CYS A 59 6.70 -43.72 -4.93
CA CYS A 59 7.00 -42.88 -6.09
C CYS A 59 5.90 -43.06 -7.14
N PRO A 60 5.16 -42.02 -7.56
CA PRO A 60 4.07 -42.16 -8.54
C PRO A 60 4.53 -42.61 -9.93
N LYS A 61 5.85 -42.59 -10.21
CA LYS A 61 6.40 -42.97 -11.51
C LYS A 61 6.80 -44.44 -11.59
N CYS A 62 7.71 -44.86 -10.72
CA CYS A 62 8.25 -46.22 -10.72
C CYS A 62 7.59 -47.12 -9.67
N LEU A 63 6.64 -46.58 -8.90
CA LEU A 63 5.90 -47.27 -7.84
C LEU A 63 6.78 -47.84 -6.71
N LYS A 64 8.08 -47.55 -6.70
CA LYS A 64 8.99 -47.94 -5.62
C LYS A 64 8.74 -47.10 -4.38
N GLU A 65 8.75 -47.76 -3.23
CA GLU A 65 8.75 -47.11 -1.93
C GLU A 65 10.08 -46.40 -1.69
N PHE A 66 10.03 -45.23 -1.05
CA PHE A 66 11.21 -44.48 -0.67
C PHE A 66 10.95 -43.67 0.60
N ILE A 67 12.03 -43.44 1.34
CA ILE A 67 12.03 -42.63 2.55
C ILE A 67 12.54 -41.24 2.19
N THR A 68 11.88 -40.20 2.68
CA THR A 68 12.35 -38.82 2.51
C THR A 68 12.19 -38.02 3.79
N ASN A 69 13.11 -37.08 4.03
CA ASN A 69 13.03 -36.10 5.10
C ASN A 69 12.19 -34.87 4.71
N SER A 70 11.74 -34.81 3.46
CA SER A 70 10.95 -33.70 2.93
C SER A 70 9.52 -34.12 2.65
N PRO A 71 8.52 -33.53 3.34
CA PRO A 71 7.11 -33.80 3.04
C PRO A 71 6.72 -33.34 1.63
N GLN A 72 7.55 -32.51 0.98
CA GLN A 72 7.31 -32.00 -0.37
C GLN A 72 7.96 -32.88 -1.47
N GLN A 73 8.90 -33.76 -1.14
CA GLN A 73 9.50 -34.66 -2.12
C GLN A 73 8.50 -35.76 -2.48
N ILE A 74 8.13 -35.85 -3.76
CA ILE A 74 7.14 -36.82 -4.28
C ILE A 74 7.81 -37.98 -5.03
N LEU A 75 9.01 -37.74 -5.58
CA LEU A 75 9.72 -38.70 -6.43
C LEU A 75 10.92 -39.29 -5.69
N CYS A 76 11.17 -40.59 -5.92
CA CYS A 76 12.24 -41.30 -5.22
C CYS A 76 13.65 -40.84 -5.60
N ASN A 77 13.85 -40.33 -6.83
CA ASN A 77 15.16 -39.85 -7.29
C ASN A 77 15.05 -38.80 -8.42
N PRO A 78 16.13 -38.05 -8.72
CA PRO A 78 16.15 -37.07 -9.80
C PRO A 78 15.90 -37.63 -11.21
N ARG A 79 16.21 -38.91 -11.47
CA ARG A 79 15.89 -39.56 -12.76
C ARG A 79 14.38 -39.66 -12.95
N CYS A 80 13.64 -39.98 -11.89
CA CYS A 80 12.18 -39.93 -11.92
C CYS A 80 11.67 -38.50 -12.17
N ASN A 81 12.40 -37.46 -11.76
CA ASN A 81 11.99 -36.06 -11.94
C ASN A 81 12.11 -35.56 -13.38
N LYS A 82 13.13 -36.00 -14.13
CA LYS A 82 13.41 -35.46 -15.48
C LYS A 82 12.39 -35.88 -16.56
N GLU A 83 11.71 -37.00 -16.37
CA GLU A 83 10.89 -37.62 -17.42
C GLU A 83 9.38 -37.48 -17.16
N ILE A 84 8.99 -36.70 -16.15
CA ILE A 84 7.60 -36.59 -15.77
C ILE A 84 7.02 -35.25 -16.24
N SER A 85 6.25 -35.33 -17.33
CA SER A 85 5.05 -34.49 -17.45
C SER A 85 3.85 -35.31 -16.96
N ILE A 86 3.64 -35.39 -15.63
CA ILE A 86 2.38 -35.97 -15.13
C ILE A 86 1.29 -35.06 -15.69
N LYS A 87 0.42 -35.61 -16.55
CA LYS A 87 -0.84 -34.98 -16.96
C LYS A 87 -1.64 -34.72 -15.70
N ARG A 88 -1.80 -33.45 -15.35
CA ARG A 88 -2.59 -33.00 -14.20
C ARG A 88 -3.68 -32.10 -14.72
N PHE A 89 -4.89 -32.29 -14.22
CA PHE A 89 -6.04 -31.50 -14.62
C PHE A 89 -6.54 -30.68 -13.44
N CYS A 90 -7.03 -29.48 -13.72
CA CYS A 90 -7.64 -28.63 -12.72
C CYS A 90 -8.86 -29.34 -12.11
N LEU A 91 -8.93 -29.43 -10.78
CA LEU A 91 -10.05 -30.08 -10.09
C LEU A 91 -11.42 -29.40 -10.33
N ASN A 92 -11.43 -28.16 -10.82
CA ASN A 92 -12.66 -27.41 -11.09
C ASN A 92 -13.11 -27.49 -12.56
N CYS A 93 -12.21 -27.19 -13.50
CA CYS A 93 -12.56 -27.03 -14.91
C CYS A 93 -11.97 -28.11 -15.83
N GLY A 94 -11.17 -29.05 -15.30
CA GLY A 94 -10.53 -30.09 -16.10
C GLY A 94 -9.38 -29.62 -16.99
N GLN A 95 -9.03 -28.33 -17.01
CA GLN A 95 -7.92 -27.82 -17.84
C GLN A 95 -6.57 -28.43 -17.44
N ASP A 96 -5.72 -28.75 -18.42
CA ASP A 96 -4.35 -29.22 -18.18
C ASP A 96 -3.50 -28.17 -17.42
N ILE A 97 -2.94 -28.58 -16.29
CA ILE A 97 -2.07 -27.80 -15.41
C ILE A 97 -0.69 -28.44 -15.23
N SER A 98 -0.28 -29.35 -16.13
CA SER A 98 1.02 -30.02 -16.09
C SER A 98 2.20 -29.06 -16.09
N LYS A 99 2.07 -27.91 -16.77
CA LYS A 99 3.09 -26.86 -16.82
C LYS A 99 3.14 -25.97 -15.56
N MET A 100 2.18 -26.09 -14.64
CA MET A 100 2.16 -25.31 -13.39
C MET A 100 2.98 -25.98 -12.27
N HIS A 101 3.17 -25.30 -11.14
CA HIS A 101 3.85 -25.87 -9.98
C HIS A 101 3.23 -27.22 -9.56
N LEU A 102 4.06 -28.20 -9.15
CA LEU A 102 3.65 -29.60 -8.89
C LEU A 102 2.52 -29.73 -7.85
N LEU A 103 2.47 -28.81 -6.88
CA LEU A 103 1.41 -28.77 -5.85
C LEU A 103 0.14 -28.02 -6.27
N SER A 104 0.10 -27.45 -7.48
CA SER A 104 -1.08 -26.77 -7.99
C SER A 104 -2.19 -27.78 -8.27
N LYS A 105 -3.37 -27.53 -7.71
CA LYS A 105 -4.60 -28.30 -7.95
C LYS A 105 -5.58 -27.58 -8.88
N TYR A 106 -5.34 -26.30 -9.18
CA TYR A 106 -6.24 -25.43 -9.92
C TYR A 106 -5.48 -24.59 -10.95
N CYS A 107 -6.09 -24.35 -12.11
CA CYS A 107 -5.48 -23.52 -13.16
C CYS A 107 -5.50 -22.01 -12.82
N SER A 108 -6.42 -21.60 -11.94
CA SER A 108 -6.57 -20.20 -11.53
C SER A 108 -7.14 -20.09 -10.12
N LYS A 109 -7.00 -18.91 -9.51
CA LYS A 109 -7.67 -18.58 -8.25
C LYS A 109 -9.19 -18.72 -8.35
N LYS A 110 -9.78 -18.28 -9.47
CA LYS A 110 -11.22 -18.40 -9.73
C LYS A 110 -11.69 -19.85 -9.66
N CYS A 111 -10.96 -20.76 -10.30
CA CYS A 111 -11.27 -22.20 -10.25
C CYS A 111 -11.12 -22.80 -8.85
N LYS A 112 -10.12 -22.37 -8.08
CA LYS A 112 -10.00 -22.76 -6.67
C LYS A 112 -11.21 -22.33 -5.86
N ASP A 113 -11.61 -21.06 -5.99
CA ASP A 113 -12.71 -20.49 -5.21
C ASP A 113 -14.05 -21.16 -5.58
N GLN A 114 -14.28 -21.46 -6.87
CA GLN A 114 -15.46 -22.18 -7.36
C GLN A 114 -15.54 -23.62 -6.84
N TYR A 115 -14.44 -24.38 -6.90
CA TYR A 115 -14.41 -25.75 -6.40
C TYR A 115 -14.60 -25.83 -4.89
N LEU A 116 -13.97 -24.92 -4.13
CA LEU A 116 -14.20 -24.86 -2.68
C LEU A 116 -15.65 -24.50 -2.35
N TYR A 117 -16.26 -23.64 -3.16
CA TYR A 117 -17.67 -23.28 -3.01
C TYR A 117 -18.60 -24.47 -3.29
N SER A 118 -18.32 -25.29 -4.32
CA SER A 118 -19.14 -26.48 -4.60
C SER A 118 -19.04 -27.52 -3.47
N LEU A 119 -17.85 -27.78 -2.93
CA LEU A 119 -17.70 -28.68 -1.78
C LEU A 119 -18.52 -28.23 -0.56
N ILE A 120 -18.53 -26.92 -0.27
CA ILE A 120 -19.32 -26.39 0.84
C ILE A 120 -20.82 -26.49 0.56
N LYS A 121 -21.22 -26.35 -0.71
CA LYS A 121 -22.62 -26.42 -1.14
C LYS A 121 -23.18 -27.83 -1.06
N ASP A 122 -22.35 -28.84 -1.33
CA ASP A 122 -22.77 -30.24 -1.32
C ASP A 122 -22.85 -30.82 0.10
N ASP A 123 -22.02 -30.32 1.03
CA ASP A 123 -22.00 -30.79 2.43
C ASP A 123 -22.94 -30.01 3.38
N ILE A 124 -23.47 -28.84 2.98
CA ILE A 124 -24.33 -28.01 3.85
C ILE A 124 -25.53 -27.50 3.07
N HIS A 125 -26.71 -28.00 3.43
CA HIS A 125 -28.03 -27.47 3.10
C HIS A 125 -28.00 -25.98 2.77
N ILE A 126 -28.24 -25.65 1.49
CA ILE A 126 -28.32 -24.30 0.93
C ILE A 126 -29.28 -23.38 1.71
N GLU A 127 -30.20 -23.96 2.48
CA GLU A 127 -31.16 -23.25 3.32
C GLU A 127 -30.56 -22.63 4.59
N LEU A 128 -29.39 -23.09 5.07
CA LEU A 128 -28.78 -22.61 6.33
C LEU A 128 -27.86 -21.39 6.18
N TYR A 129 -27.58 -20.92 4.95
CA TYR A 129 -26.61 -19.83 4.72
C TYR A 129 -27.23 -18.47 4.35
N GLN A 130 -28.56 -18.32 4.42
CA GLN A 130 -29.17 -17.00 4.33
C GLN A 130 -28.83 -16.18 5.58
N LYS A 131 -28.06 -15.10 5.40
CA LYS A 131 -27.77 -14.15 6.48
C LYS A 131 -28.72 -12.97 6.40
N ILE A 132 -29.03 -12.37 7.55
CA ILE A 132 -29.75 -11.10 7.62
C ILE A 132 -28.72 -9.96 7.59
N CYS A 133 -28.85 -9.03 6.65
CA CYS A 133 -27.95 -7.89 6.56
C CYS A 133 -28.12 -6.97 7.78
N LYS A 134 -27.06 -6.76 8.57
CA LYS A 134 -27.10 -5.88 9.75
C LYS A 134 -27.54 -4.42 9.48
N ASN A 135 -27.47 -3.95 8.23
CA ASN A 135 -27.88 -2.59 7.87
C ASN A 135 -29.34 -2.48 7.43
N CYS A 136 -29.76 -3.32 6.47
CA CYS A 136 -31.07 -3.20 5.82
C CYS A 136 -32.04 -4.33 6.20
N GLN A 137 -31.63 -5.26 7.06
CA GLN A 137 -32.41 -6.40 7.55
C GLN A 137 -32.94 -7.36 6.47
N LYS A 138 -32.51 -7.21 5.21
CA LYS A 138 -32.85 -8.15 4.13
C LYS A 138 -32.01 -9.42 4.25
N LYS A 139 -32.65 -10.58 4.04
CA LYS A 139 -31.96 -11.86 3.84
C LYS A 139 -31.08 -11.79 2.58
N PHE A 140 -29.88 -12.34 2.64
CA PHE A 140 -28.95 -12.40 1.50
C PHE A 140 -28.05 -13.63 1.58
N ASN A 141 -27.57 -14.07 0.43
CA ASN A 141 -26.58 -15.14 0.32
C ASN A 141 -25.17 -14.54 0.35
N PRO A 142 -24.35 -14.82 1.38
CA PRO A 142 -23.03 -14.24 1.48
C PRO A 142 -22.04 -14.92 0.51
N ASN A 143 -21.18 -14.13 -0.14
CA ASN A 143 -20.08 -14.65 -0.98
C ASN A 143 -18.90 -15.18 -0.15
N SER A 144 -18.89 -14.94 1.16
CA SER A 144 -17.94 -15.53 2.09
C SER A 144 -18.55 -15.68 3.47
N SER A 145 -18.08 -16.65 4.25
CA SER A 145 -18.53 -16.86 5.64
C SER A 145 -18.38 -15.61 6.52
N PHE A 146 -17.51 -14.67 6.17
CA PHE A 146 -17.28 -13.41 6.90
C PHE A 146 -18.13 -12.24 6.40
N GLN A 147 -18.88 -12.37 5.32
CA GLN A 147 -19.72 -11.29 4.83
C GLN A 147 -20.90 -11.06 5.79
N ILE A 148 -21.03 -9.82 6.29
CA ILE A 148 -22.05 -9.39 7.27
C ILE A 148 -23.16 -8.57 6.60
N TYR A 149 -22.87 -7.96 5.44
CA TYR A 149 -23.77 -7.04 4.75
C TYR A 149 -24.09 -7.56 3.35
N CYS A 150 -25.31 -7.35 2.88
CA CYS A 150 -25.74 -7.81 1.57
C CYS A 150 -24.93 -7.18 0.42
N ASN A 151 -24.40 -5.97 0.61
CA ASN A 151 -23.53 -5.30 -0.35
C ASN A 151 -22.64 -4.24 0.34
N LYS A 152 -21.70 -3.68 -0.44
CA LYS A 152 -20.76 -2.64 0.00
C LYS A 152 -21.46 -1.37 0.48
N LYS A 153 -22.56 -0.97 -0.16
CA LYS A 153 -23.37 0.20 0.24
C LYS A 153 -23.90 0.03 1.67
N CYS A 154 -24.46 -1.14 1.99
CA CYS A 154 -24.95 -1.46 3.33
C CYS A 154 -23.83 -1.53 4.38
N SER A 155 -22.68 -2.09 4.02
CA SER A 155 -21.50 -2.08 4.89
C SER A 155 -21.06 -0.67 5.26
N ASN A 156 -21.05 0.24 4.28
CA ASN A 156 -20.63 1.62 4.49
C ASN A 156 -21.66 2.38 5.32
N GLN A 157 -22.94 2.29 4.97
CA GLN A 157 -24.03 2.92 5.73
C GLN A 157 -24.06 2.47 7.18
N TYR A 158 -23.87 1.17 7.44
CA TYR A 158 -23.80 0.67 8.80
C TYR A 158 -22.60 1.25 9.55
N ARG A 159 -21.41 1.27 8.94
CA ARG A 159 -20.23 1.90 9.53
C ARG A 159 -20.45 3.38 9.83
N PHE A 160 -21.12 4.12 8.95
CA PHE A 160 -21.49 5.52 9.21
C PHE A 160 -22.43 5.65 10.42
N LYS A 161 -23.45 4.78 10.52
CA LYS A 161 -24.40 4.79 11.65
C LYS A 161 -23.76 4.40 12.97
N THR A 162 -22.93 3.36 12.98
CA THR A 162 -22.28 2.88 14.22
C THR A 162 -21.05 3.68 14.61
N ASN A 163 -20.38 4.31 13.64
CA ASN A 163 -19.28 5.23 13.88
C ASN A 163 -19.79 6.67 13.84
N GLN A 164 -20.88 6.99 14.55
CA GLN A 164 -21.10 8.36 15.05
C GLN A 164 -19.94 8.70 15.99
N GLY A 165 -18.75 8.89 15.43
CA GLY A 165 -17.60 9.35 16.18
C GLY A 165 -17.90 10.79 16.51
N ILE A 166 -17.99 11.06 17.79
CA ILE A 166 -17.95 12.39 18.36
C ILE A 166 -16.74 13.10 17.72
N CYS A 167 -16.94 14.26 17.10
CA CYS A 167 -15.83 15.06 16.59
C CYS A 167 -14.87 15.32 17.76
N GLU A 168 -13.61 14.88 17.67
CA GLU A 168 -12.65 15.00 18.77
C GLU A 168 -12.37 16.45 19.19
N ILE A 169 -12.78 17.42 18.37
CA ILE A 169 -12.51 18.84 18.56
C ILE A 169 -13.70 19.59 19.16
N CYS A 170 -14.92 19.31 18.69
CA CYS A 170 -16.12 20.05 19.15
C CYS A 170 -17.19 19.15 19.77
N SER A 171 -16.90 17.86 19.90
CA SER A 171 -17.79 16.82 20.41
C SER A 171 -19.13 16.69 19.69
N ASN A 172 -19.30 17.30 18.52
CA ASN A 172 -20.53 17.20 17.75
C ASN A 172 -20.54 15.92 16.89
N ASN A 173 -21.73 15.37 16.65
CA ASN A 173 -22.00 14.16 15.88
C ASN A 173 -22.53 14.43 14.46
N LYS A 174 -22.64 15.71 14.06
CA LYS A 174 -23.07 16.11 12.72
C LYS A 174 -21.90 16.18 11.72
N PHE A 175 -21.92 15.32 10.71
CA PHE A 175 -20.93 15.26 9.63
C PHE A 175 -21.60 15.29 8.26
N VAL A 176 -21.01 16.03 7.32
CA VAL A 176 -21.40 16.05 5.90
C VAL A 176 -20.39 15.28 5.07
N CYS A 177 -20.88 14.35 4.25
CA CYS A 177 -20.05 13.64 3.27
C CYS A 177 -19.95 14.48 1.99
N LEU A 178 -18.80 15.12 1.77
CA LEU A 178 -18.59 15.98 0.59
C LEU A 178 -18.26 15.21 -0.68
N ASN A 179 -17.80 13.96 -0.57
CA ASN A 179 -17.44 13.17 -1.73
C ASN A 179 -17.68 11.67 -1.51
N GLN A 180 -18.69 11.13 -2.20
CA GLN A 180 -19.07 9.72 -2.10
C GLN A 180 -18.00 8.74 -2.59
N ARG A 181 -17.05 9.20 -3.41
CA ARG A 181 -15.97 8.36 -3.95
C ARG A 181 -14.81 8.18 -2.97
N TYR A 182 -14.54 9.19 -2.14
CA TYR A 182 -13.41 9.21 -1.21
C TYR A 182 -13.83 9.22 0.28
N TYR A 183 -15.14 9.29 0.57
CA TYR A 183 -15.72 9.30 1.91
C TYR A 183 -15.09 10.33 2.84
N ILE A 184 -14.93 11.55 2.32
CA ILE A 184 -14.50 12.71 3.10
C ILE A 184 -15.69 13.19 3.93
N THR A 185 -15.54 13.17 5.24
CA THR A 185 -16.50 13.71 6.21
C THR A 185 -15.92 14.93 6.91
N ILE A 186 -16.66 16.04 6.87
CA ILE A 186 -16.35 17.28 7.59
C ILE A 186 -17.37 17.45 8.70
N CYS A 187 -16.91 17.81 9.89
CA CYS A 187 -17.80 18.21 10.98
C CYS A 187 -18.49 19.52 10.62
N GLU A 188 -19.82 19.57 10.66
CA GLU A 188 -20.58 20.78 10.31
C GLU A 188 -20.25 21.98 11.21
N THR A 189 -19.91 21.72 12.47
CA THR A 189 -19.73 22.76 13.49
C THR A 189 -18.35 23.37 13.46
N CYS A 190 -17.31 22.55 13.61
CA CYS A 190 -15.94 23.08 13.65
C CYS A 190 -15.24 23.08 12.30
N ARG A 191 -15.90 22.57 11.25
CA ARG A 191 -15.39 22.47 9.86
C ARG A 191 -14.05 21.73 9.76
N GLN A 192 -13.73 20.92 10.77
CA GLN A 192 -12.53 20.09 10.79
C GLN A 192 -12.82 18.72 10.19
N TRP A 193 -11.78 18.14 9.62
CA TRP A 193 -11.79 16.84 8.96
C TRP A 193 -11.79 15.75 10.02
N VAL A 194 -12.69 14.77 9.87
CA VAL A 194 -12.65 13.56 10.70
C VAL A 194 -12.34 12.37 9.81
N ASP A 195 -11.21 11.74 10.12
CA ASP A 195 -10.55 10.73 9.28
C ASP A 195 -11.29 9.39 9.41
N TYR A 196 -12.23 9.12 8.51
CA TYR A 196 -12.91 7.83 8.46
C TYR A 196 -12.34 6.94 7.36
N GLY A 197 -11.25 6.28 7.71
CA GLY A 197 -10.98 4.90 7.31
C GLY A 197 -10.83 4.65 5.82
N MET A 198 -9.59 4.70 5.35
CA MET A 198 -9.16 4.15 4.07
C MET A 198 -9.70 2.72 3.87
N GLY A 199 -10.10 2.39 2.63
CA GLY A 199 -10.59 1.06 2.30
C GLY A 199 -9.52 -0.02 2.55
N PRO A 200 -9.90 -1.29 2.78
CA PRO A 200 -8.95 -2.38 2.99
C PRO A 200 -7.91 -2.50 1.87
N GLU A 201 -8.30 -2.20 0.62
CA GLU A 201 -7.42 -2.21 -0.56
C GLU A 201 -6.33 -1.13 -0.48
N GLU A 202 -6.66 0.05 0.05
CA GLU A 202 -5.74 1.15 0.25
C GLU A 202 -4.81 0.87 1.45
N ILE A 203 -5.33 0.27 2.52
CA ILE A 203 -4.52 -0.23 3.65
C ILE A 203 -3.54 -1.33 3.17
N ILE A 204 -3.97 -2.22 2.27
CA ILE A 204 -3.10 -3.25 1.67
C ILE A 204 -2.01 -2.62 0.80
N LYS A 205 -2.32 -1.57 0.01
CA LYS A 205 -1.31 -0.81 -0.75
C LYS A 205 -0.32 -0.10 0.18
N ILE A 206 -0.79 0.50 1.26
CA ILE A 206 0.03 1.16 2.29
C ILE A 206 0.98 0.16 2.96
N ARG A 207 0.45 -0.98 3.41
CA ARG A 207 1.23 -2.04 4.05
C ARG A 207 2.25 -2.67 3.10
N LYS A 208 1.89 -2.86 1.82
CA LYS A 208 2.83 -3.34 0.78
C LYS A 208 3.98 -2.38 0.51
N HIS A 209 3.83 -1.10 0.83
CA HIS A 209 4.84 -0.07 0.54
C HIS A 209 5.51 0.51 1.79
N ASN A 210 5.22 -0.04 2.98
CA ASN A 210 5.81 0.35 4.26
C ASN A 210 5.71 1.86 4.56
N ARG A 211 4.66 2.52 4.06
CA ARG A 211 4.44 3.96 4.25
C ARG A 211 3.54 4.19 5.47
N LYS A 212 3.80 5.27 6.23
CA LYS A 212 2.88 5.71 7.30
C LYS A 212 1.63 6.32 6.66
N PRO A 213 0.40 6.02 7.14
CA PRO A 213 -0.85 6.54 6.56
C PRO A 213 -0.91 8.07 6.44
N GLN A 214 -0.41 8.77 7.47
CA GLN A 214 -0.31 10.24 7.53
C GLN A 214 0.47 10.83 6.34
N ASN A 215 1.47 10.12 5.82
CA ASN A 215 2.33 10.61 4.74
C ASN A 215 1.64 10.50 3.36
N ILE A 216 0.74 9.53 3.18
CA ILE A 216 -0.02 9.39 1.93
C ILE A 216 -1.19 10.37 1.89
N ILE A 217 -1.80 10.62 3.05
CA ILE A 217 -2.79 11.69 3.21
C ILE A 217 -2.13 13.05 2.89
N PHE A 218 -0.94 13.30 3.44
CA PHE A 218 -0.15 14.49 3.09
C PHE A 218 0.19 14.54 1.59
N GLU A 219 0.74 13.46 0.99
CA GLU A 219 1.04 13.43 -0.45
C GLU A 219 -0.19 13.67 -1.32
N ASN A 220 -1.35 13.11 -1.00
CA ASN A 220 -2.57 13.26 -1.81
C ASN A 220 -3.19 14.66 -1.65
N ILE A 221 -3.21 15.19 -0.43
CA ILE A 221 -3.66 16.57 -0.16
C ILE A 221 -2.72 17.56 -0.84
N TYR A 222 -1.41 17.32 -0.74
CA TYR A 222 -0.38 18.16 -1.33
C TYR A 222 -0.42 18.12 -2.86
N LYS A 223 -0.59 16.94 -3.48
CA LYS A 223 -0.80 16.80 -4.93
C LYS A 223 -2.08 17.50 -5.40
N PHE A 224 -3.15 17.43 -4.62
CA PHE A 224 -4.39 18.14 -4.93
C PHE A 224 -4.20 19.66 -4.83
N ALA A 225 -3.61 20.15 -3.72
CA ALA A 225 -3.31 21.56 -3.52
C ALA A 225 -2.40 22.14 -4.61
N ILE A 226 -1.31 21.44 -4.97
CA ILE A 226 -0.45 21.84 -6.09
C ILE A 226 -1.25 21.88 -7.38
N SER A 227 -2.05 20.83 -7.67
CA SER A 227 -2.83 20.78 -8.90
C SER A 227 -3.78 21.97 -9.00
N GLU A 228 -4.41 22.39 -7.91
CA GLU A 228 -5.28 23.57 -7.90
C GLU A 228 -4.48 24.89 -7.98
N ILE A 229 -3.38 25.05 -7.24
CA ILE A 229 -2.52 26.25 -7.28
C ILE A 229 -1.94 26.45 -8.69
N SER A 230 -1.44 25.38 -9.31
CA SER A 230 -0.93 25.42 -10.69
C SER A 230 -2.02 25.79 -11.69
N LYS A 231 -3.25 25.30 -11.52
CA LYS A 231 -4.38 25.70 -12.37
C LYS A 231 -4.69 27.19 -12.22
N ILE A 232 -4.73 27.69 -11.00
CA ILE A 232 -5.06 29.10 -10.73
C ILE A 232 -3.97 30.01 -11.30
N TYR A 233 -2.69 29.64 -11.16
CA TYR A 233 -1.59 30.38 -11.79
C TYR A 233 -1.69 30.41 -13.32
N LEU A 234 -2.03 29.29 -13.96
CA LEU A 234 -2.16 29.24 -15.42
C LEU A 234 -3.37 30.06 -15.92
N LEU A 235 -4.46 30.10 -15.15
CA LEU A 235 -5.62 30.94 -15.46
C LEU A 235 -5.33 32.43 -15.25
N SER A 236 -4.68 32.81 -14.13
CA SER A 236 -4.40 34.22 -13.82
C SER A 236 -3.41 34.86 -14.80
N ASN A 237 -2.51 34.06 -15.39
CA ASN A 237 -1.59 34.51 -16.44
C ASN A 237 -2.19 34.42 -17.86
N LYS A 238 -3.50 34.16 -17.99
CA LYS A 238 -4.21 34.00 -19.28
C LYS A 238 -3.61 32.94 -20.21
N ILE A 239 -2.89 31.97 -19.66
CA ILE A 239 -2.33 30.84 -20.40
C ILE A 239 -3.47 29.90 -20.86
N PHE A 240 -4.54 29.83 -20.08
CA PHE A 240 -5.80 29.19 -20.47
C PHE A 240 -6.94 30.20 -20.54
N SER A 241 -7.82 30.03 -21.53
CA SER A 241 -9.01 30.87 -21.71
C SER A 241 -10.30 30.25 -21.16
N SER A 242 -10.32 28.97 -20.79
CA SER A 242 -11.53 28.33 -20.23
C SER A 242 -11.27 27.04 -19.46
N TRP A 243 -12.24 26.66 -18.62
CA TRP A 243 -12.25 25.53 -17.68
C TRP A 243 -12.45 24.12 -18.30
N LYS A 244 -12.16 23.92 -19.59
CA LYS A 244 -12.42 22.61 -20.23
C LYS A 244 -11.32 21.59 -19.88
N PHE A 245 -11.74 20.56 -19.13
CA PHE A 245 -10.91 19.53 -18.52
C PHE A 245 -10.03 18.72 -19.49
N SER A 246 -8.76 18.56 -19.12
CA SER A 246 -8.00 17.32 -19.30
C SER A 246 -7.98 16.58 -17.95
N LYS A 247 -8.43 15.32 -17.89
CA LYS A 247 -8.41 14.47 -16.67
C LYS A 247 -6.99 14.03 -16.27
N HIS A 248 -5.97 14.59 -16.89
CA HIS A 248 -4.57 14.21 -16.76
C HIS A 248 -3.77 15.42 -16.30
N LEU A 249 -3.87 15.80 -15.03
CA LEU A 249 -2.92 16.72 -14.40
C LEU A 249 -2.02 15.93 -13.43
N ARG A 250 -0.97 15.28 -13.96
CA ARG A 250 0.22 14.83 -13.24
C ARG A 250 1.42 15.75 -13.49
N TYR A 251 2.44 15.62 -12.67
CA TYR A 251 3.76 16.19 -12.92
C TYR A 251 4.19 15.93 -14.37
N ASP A 252 4.58 17.01 -15.07
CA ASP A 252 5.12 17.06 -16.43
C ASP A 252 4.06 17.06 -17.56
N TYR A 253 3.75 18.25 -18.13
CA TYR A 253 3.03 18.32 -19.41
C TYR A 253 3.63 19.28 -20.40
N TYR A 254 3.76 18.77 -21.62
CA TYR A 254 3.64 19.53 -22.86
C TYR A 254 2.17 19.58 -23.25
N LEU A 255 1.65 20.77 -23.54
CA LEU A 255 0.28 20.99 -24.00
C LEU A 255 0.29 21.33 -25.50
N PRO A 256 0.04 20.36 -26.39
CA PRO A 256 0.20 20.57 -27.83
C PRO A 256 -0.65 21.72 -28.38
N ASN A 257 -1.87 21.88 -27.85
CA ASN A 257 -2.81 22.91 -28.30
C ASN A 257 -2.38 24.34 -27.94
N TYR A 258 -1.45 24.50 -27.00
CA TYR A 258 -0.98 25.79 -26.52
C TYR A 258 0.53 25.99 -26.78
N ASN A 259 1.21 24.97 -27.29
CA ASN A 259 2.66 24.90 -27.45
C ASN A 259 3.44 25.37 -26.20
N ILE A 260 2.99 25.01 -25.00
CA ILE A 260 3.61 25.43 -23.72
C ILE A 260 4.02 24.20 -22.90
N LEU A 261 5.17 24.30 -22.22
CA LEU A 261 5.65 23.33 -21.23
C LEU A 261 5.50 23.96 -19.83
N VAL A 262 4.84 23.24 -18.90
CA VAL A 262 4.71 23.67 -17.50
C VAL A 262 5.38 22.64 -16.61
N GLU A 263 6.42 23.08 -15.88
CA GLU A 263 7.16 22.24 -14.96
C GLU A 263 7.01 22.79 -13.53
N ILE A 264 6.48 21.96 -12.64
CA ILE A 264 6.37 22.31 -11.22
C ILE A 264 7.69 21.98 -10.56
N ASN A 265 8.35 23.01 -10.06
CA ASN A 265 9.69 22.91 -9.54
C ASN A 265 9.67 22.63 -8.04
N GLU A 266 9.90 21.37 -7.68
CA GLU A 266 10.07 20.95 -6.30
C GLU A 266 11.54 21.19 -5.86
N PRO A 267 11.80 21.66 -4.62
CA PRO A 267 13.15 21.85 -4.08
C PRO A 267 14.07 20.63 -4.16
N CYS A 268 13.47 19.44 -4.25
CA CYS A 268 14.19 18.18 -4.47
C CYS A 268 14.90 18.10 -5.84
N HIS A 269 14.67 19.03 -6.77
CA HIS A 269 15.36 19.12 -8.06
C HIS A 269 16.80 19.64 -7.96
N TYR A 270 17.14 20.42 -6.92
CA TYR A 270 18.46 21.07 -6.84
C TYR A 270 19.20 20.82 -5.53
N ASN A 271 18.49 20.46 -4.47
CA ASN A 271 19.09 20.20 -3.18
C ASN A 271 18.98 18.72 -2.80
N PHE A 272 20.12 18.05 -2.70
CA PHE A 272 20.20 16.64 -2.32
C PHE A 272 19.69 16.38 -0.89
N GLU A 273 19.85 17.34 0.02
CA GLU A 273 19.32 17.24 1.39
C GLU A 273 17.80 17.25 1.39
N ASP A 274 17.19 18.18 0.65
CA ASP A 274 15.73 18.26 0.50
C ASP A 274 15.18 17.03 -0.24
N TYR A 275 15.90 16.53 -1.25
CA TYR A 275 15.56 15.26 -1.92
C TYR A 275 15.54 14.08 -0.94
N ASN A 276 16.53 13.98 -0.05
CA ASN A 276 16.59 12.93 0.96
C ASN A 276 15.47 13.05 2.00
N ILE A 277 15.11 14.28 2.38
CA ILE A 277 13.99 14.56 3.28
C ILE A 277 12.66 14.10 2.66
N VAL A 278 12.40 14.52 1.41
CA VAL A 278 11.14 14.21 0.70
C VAL A 278 11.03 12.71 0.39
N MET A 279 12.11 12.09 -0.09
CA MET A 279 12.08 10.68 -0.50
C MET A 279 12.21 9.68 0.65
N MET A 280 12.49 10.15 1.88
CA MET A 280 12.65 9.35 3.11
C MET A 280 13.47 8.06 2.92
N ARG A 281 14.47 8.11 2.03
CA ARG A 281 15.43 7.02 1.78
C ARG A 281 16.80 7.55 2.11
N LYS A 282 17.66 6.73 2.74
CA LYS A 282 19.10 7.01 2.77
C LYS A 282 19.55 7.11 1.31
N GLY A 283 19.87 8.33 0.89
CA GLY A 283 19.94 8.74 -0.51
C GLY A 283 20.79 7.83 -1.36
N ASN A 284 20.20 7.32 -2.44
CA ASN A 284 21.00 6.89 -3.57
C ASN A 284 21.23 8.13 -4.43
N ILE A 285 22.42 8.73 -4.32
CA ILE A 285 22.83 9.90 -5.10
C ILE A 285 22.60 9.72 -6.60
N LYS A 286 22.65 8.47 -7.10
CA LYS A 286 22.35 8.16 -8.51
C LYS A 286 20.90 8.50 -8.89
N ASN A 287 19.94 8.33 -7.98
CA ASN A 287 18.54 8.67 -8.26
C ASN A 287 18.29 10.18 -8.26
N PHE A 288 18.97 10.92 -7.38
CA PHE A 288 18.93 12.39 -7.40
C PHE A 288 19.55 12.93 -8.68
N LEU A 289 20.74 12.47 -9.05
CA LEU A 289 21.42 12.88 -10.28
C LEU A 289 20.61 12.52 -11.53
N LYS A 290 19.93 11.36 -11.55
CA LYS A 290 19.02 10.99 -12.63
C LYS A 290 17.84 11.96 -12.71
N TYR A 291 17.24 12.31 -11.59
CA TYR A 291 16.10 13.23 -11.52
C TYR A 291 16.49 14.65 -11.98
N GLN A 292 17.65 15.14 -11.54
CA GLN A 292 18.22 16.42 -11.98
C GLN A 292 18.57 16.41 -13.48
N SER A 293 19.12 15.29 -13.98
CA SER A 293 19.40 15.13 -15.41
C SER A 293 18.12 15.15 -16.25
N ASP A 294 17.07 14.47 -15.81
CA ASP A 294 15.77 14.45 -16.51
C ASP A 294 15.15 15.87 -16.54
N PHE A 295 15.20 16.61 -15.44
CA PHE A 295 14.75 18.01 -15.38
C PHE A 295 15.54 18.92 -16.35
N ASN A 296 16.87 18.85 -16.34
CA ASN A 296 17.72 19.64 -17.24
C ASN A 296 17.48 19.31 -18.72
N LYS A 297 17.23 18.04 -19.05
CA LYS A 297 16.87 17.62 -20.41
C LYS A 297 15.57 18.26 -20.87
N LYS A 298 14.55 18.35 -20.02
CA LYS A 298 13.29 19.01 -20.36
C LYS A 298 13.48 20.51 -20.63
N ILE A 299 14.28 21.19 -19.81
CA ILE A 299 14.64 22.61 -20.04
C ILE A 299 15.32 22.76 -21.38
N GLN A 300 16.30 21.90 -21.68
CA GLN A 300 17.04 21.94 -22.93
C GLN A 300 16.13 21.70 -24.13
N MET A 301 15.26 20.68 -24.06
CA MET A 301 14.28 20.39 -25.11
C MET A 301 13.31 21.56 -25.34
N ALA A 302 12.84 22.21 -24.29
CA ALA A 302 11.96 23.37 -24.43
C ALA A 302 12.67 24.53 -25.15
N LYS A 303 13.94 24.79 -24.82
CA LYS A 303 14.77 25.78 -25.51
C LYS A 303 15.00 25.44 -26.98
N GLU A 304 15.39 24.21 -27.27
CA GLU A 304 15.69 23.75 -28.64
C GLU A 304 14.46 23.82 -29.57
N ASN A 305 13.26 23.63 -29.00
CA ASN A 305 12.01 23.66 -29.77
C ASN A 305 11.27 25.02 -29.69
N ASN A 306 11.89 26.06 -29.12
CA ASN A 306 11.25 27.37 -28.87
C ASN A 306 9.88 27.25 -28.18
N ILE A 307 9.74 26.31 -27.23
CA ILE A 307 8.53 26.10 -26.44
C ILE A 307 8.61 26.99 -25.20
N PRO A 308 7.68 27.94 -24.97
CA PRO A 308 7.61 28.68 -23.72
C PRO A 308 7.54 27.73 -22.52
N LEU A 309 8.51 27.87 -21.61
CA LEU A 309 8.63 27.08 -20.40
C LEU A 309 8.28 27.94 -19.18
N HIS A 310 7.23 27.55 -18.47
CA HIS A 310 6.88 28.13 -17.18
C HIS A 310 7.31 27.19 -16.05
N ILE A 311 8.26 27.66 -15.23
CA ILE A 311 8.75 26.94 -14.05
C ILE A 311 8.03 27.50 -12.82
N ILE A 312 7.20 26.69 -12.17
CA ILE A 312 6.49 27.09 -10.95
C ILE A 312 7.32 26.64 -9.74
N ASP A 313 8.06 27.56 -9.13
CA ASP A 313 8.90 27.29 -7.96
C ASP A 313 8.08 27.17 -6.67
N ILE A 314 7.93 25.93 -6.18
CA ILE A 314 7.25 25.64 -4.92
C ILE A 314 8.31 25.39 -3.85
N ARG A 315 9.07 26.42 -3.49
CA ARG A 315 9.96 26.39 -2.33
C ARG A 315 9.15 26.11 -1.05
N TYR A 316 9.30 24.91 -0.50
CA TYR A 316 8.67 24.49 0.76
C TYR A 316 9.17 25.35 1.94
N LYS A 317 8.49 26.47 2.19
CA LYS A 317 8.49 27.15 3.50
C LYS A 317 7.09 27.60 3.91
N LEU A 318 6.05 27.01 3.32
CA LEU A 318 4.67 27.31 3.67
C LEU A 318 4.22 26.33 4.75
N SER A 319 3.85 26.85 5.92
CA SER A 319 3.20 26.05 6.95
C SER A 319 1.84 25.55 6.42
N LYS A 320 1.26 24.54 7.09
CA LYS A 320 -0.11 24.09 6.78
C LYS A 320 -1.10 25.26 6.73
N LYS A 321 -0.90 26.28 7.59
CA LYS A 321 -1.71 27.49 7.65
C LYS A 321 -1.52 28.34 6.39
N ASP A 322 -0.29 28.52 5.93
CA ASP A 322 0.01 29.33 4.74
C ASP A 322 -0.52 28.68 3.46
N LEU A 323 -0.37 27.36 3.33
CA LEU A 323 -0.97 26.59 2.23
C LEU A 323 -2.50 26.71 2.22
N THR A 324 -3.14 26.60 3.39
CA THR A 324 -4.59 26.74 3.51
C THR A 324 -5.04 28.15 3.11
N ASN A 325 -4.30 29.17 3.54
CA ASN A 325 -4.59 30.57 3.21
C ASN A 325 -4.41 30.86 1.72
N ILE A 326 -3.35 30.35 1.08
CA ILE A 326 -3.12 30.53 -0.35
C ILE A 326 -4.24 29.89 -1.17
N ILE A 327 -4.64 28.65 -0.86
CA ILE A 327 -5.75 27.98 -1.53
C ILE A 327 -7.04 28.78 -1.35
N TYR A 328 -7.32 29.22 -0.12
CA TYR A 328 -8.52 29.98 0.19
C TYR A 328 -8.59 31.33 -0.55
N GLN A 329 -7.50 32.11 -0.54
CA GLN A 329 -7.44 33.40 -1.24
C GLN A 329 -7.56 33.22 -2.76
N SER A 330 -6.93 32.17 -3.29
CA SER A 330 -7.00 31.84 -4.71
C SER A 330 -8.42 31.45 -5.14
N MET A 331 -9.17 30.75 -4.29
CA MET A 331 -10.59 30.46 -4.51
C MET A 331 -11.47 31.71 -4.42
N ILE A 332 -11.20 32.63 -3.48
CA ILE A 332 -11.93 33.90 -3.37
C ILE A 332 -11.76 34.74 -4.64
N ASN A 333 -10.51 34.90 -5.10
CA ASN A 333 -10.24 35.72 -6.28
C ASN A 333 -10.88 35.11 -7.54
N PHE A 334 -10.81 33.78 -7.68
CA PHE A 334 -11.50 33.09 -8.76
C PHE A 334 -13.02 33.33 -8.74
N LEU A 335 -13.66 33.30 -7.57
CA LEU A 335 -15.10 33.56 -7.47
C LEU A 335 -15.45 35.01 -7.83
N LYS A 336 -14.61 35.97 -7.48
CA LYS A 336 -14.80 37.38 -7.87
C LYS A 336 -14.69 37.61 -9.37
N ASP A 337 -13.81 36.87 -10.05
CA ASP A 337 -13.61 36.96 -11.49
C ASP A 337 -14.73 36.26 -12.30
N VAL A 338 -15.55 35.43 -11.66
CA VAL A 338 -16.70 34.74 -12.30
C VAL A 338 -17.99 35.56 -12.19
N ASP A 339 -18.06 36.49 -11.24
CA ASP A 339 -19.20 37.39 -11.05
C ASP A 339 -19.11 38.69 -11.91
N HIS A 340 -18.09 38.79 -12.78
CA HIS A 340 -17.91 39.81 -13.82
C HIS A 340 -17.93 39.16 -15.21
#